data_AF-A0A010YRM5-F1
#
_entry.id   AF-A0A010YRM5-F1
#
_cell.length_a   1.000
_cell.length_b   1.000
_cell.length_c   1.000
_cell.angle_alpha   90.00
_cell.angle_beta   90.00
_cell.angle_gamma   90.00
#
_symmetry.space_group_name_H-M   'P 1'
#
loop_
_entity.id
_entity.type
_entity.pdbx_description
1 polymer ?
#
loop_
_entity_poly.entity_id
_entity_poly.type
_entity_poly.pdbx_seq_one_letter_code
_entity_poly.pdbx_strand_id
1 'polypeptide(L)'
;MSANDPGRRAGGRDRAAGLVFAAAVGALAGASVVRRRRGRAALAGAVALAATEAVARTRQQPGEVPPWWSRVVMSGAVAAPVGRLGGRLTDAGPVAVGTVAGAAAGALGLRPQKVALGPVVGAAVGWAWRAAGGREPGAVAATAVVGFRALSALLFRDAQVSLLAEGVPAGQLPFVVPLEARTRYVGTGYVRDLAAVIGGEYRADAPDVGIVASLDDLSGPEFDPADVEPLVREFYEHTTRFRLDIVPEWRLWVRPGYLLYRTLVARPVGQANVPMNQRETVRGVRSRIDTITPDGTDVIGVRGWIRSFADTDEPIYVGIYTTYRHEGRGYVSVGFPVPQGSFTATLEPRSRPDRGLVLTSRSPRPHPGHYLTYIDPTTRALTTLSVAGFAERLDVYSAGGELRAEHAFSLYGFPFLVLHYTIRRK
;
A
#
# COMPACT_ATOMS: atom_id res chain seq x y z
N MET A 1 4.66 11.45 -47.25
CA MET A 1 3.49 10.64 -46.83
C MET A 1 4.01 9.41 -46.07
N SER A 2 4.39 9.56 -44.80
CA SER A 2 5.00 8.48 -44.01
C SER A 2 3.92 7.70 -43.27
N ALA A 3 3.59 6.52 -43.78
CA ALA A 3 2.51 5.66 -43.30
C ALA A 3 3.07 4.36 -42.68
N ASN A 4 3.98 4.47 -41.72
CA ASN A 4 4.40 3.30 -40.92
C ASN A 4 5.03 3.72 -39.59
N ASP A 5 4.20 4.25 -38.69
CA ASP A 5 4.53 4.36 -37.28
C ASP A 5 3.95 3.14 -36.54
N PRO A 6 4.80 2.19 -36.08
CA PRO A 6 4.35 0.98 -35.40
C PRO A 6 3.61 1.26 -34.08
N GLY A 7 3.91 2.37 -33.40
CA GLY A 7 3.21 2.78 -32.17
C GLY A 7 1.74 3.17 -32.42
N ARG A 8 1.47 3.80 -33.56
CA ARG A 8 0.11 4.18 -33.99
C ARG A 8 -0.75 2.97 -34.36
N ARG A 9 -0.14 1.93 -34.96
CA ARG A 9 -0.82 0.66 -35.31
C ARG A 9 -1.11 -0.20 -34.08
N ALA A 10 -0.19 -0.25 -33.11
CA ALA A 10 -0.41 -0.93 -31.82
C ALA A 10 -1.56 -0.29 -31.04
N GLY A 11 -1.55 1.04 -30.89
CA GLY A 11 -2.63 1.77 -30.21
C GLY A 11 -4.00 1.65 -30.90
N GLY A 12 -4.05 1.49 -32.23
CA GLY A 12 -5.28 1.24 -32.98
C GLY A 12 -5.88 -0.15 -32.73
N ARG A 13 -5.04 -1.19 -32.64
CA ARG A 13 -5.49 -2.56 -32.33
C ARG A 13 -5.98 -2.70 -30.89
N ASP A 14 -5.30 -2.08 -29.93
CA ASP A 14 -5.70 -2.11 -28.52
C ASP A 14 -7.04 -1.40 -28.30
N ARG A 15 -7.28 -0.30 -29.02
CA ARG A 15 -8.58 0.41 -29.00
C ARG A 15 -9.71 -0.45 -29.58
N ALA A 16 -9.47 -1.13 -30.70
CA ALA A 16 -10.46 -2.02 -31.29
C ALA A 16 -10.80 -3.19 -30.36
N ALA A 17 -9.77 -3.81 -29.75
CA ALA A 17 -9.96 -4.89 -28.78
C ALA A 17 -10.76 -4.43 -27.55
N GLY A 18 -10.47 -3.24 -27.01
CA GLY A 18 -11.22 -2.65 -25.90
C GLY A 18 -12.70 -2.42 -26.21
N LEU A 19 -13.02 -1.92 -27.42
CA LEU A 19 -14.40 -1.72 -27.87
C LEU A 19 -15.16 -3.04 -28.04
N VAL A 20 -14.52 -4.05 -28.62
CA VAL A 20 -15.13 -5.39 -28.76
C VAL A 20 -15.40 -6.01 -27.40
N PHE A 21 -14.46 -5.91 -26.46
CA PHE A 21 -14.64 -6.39 -25.10
C PHE A 21 -15.79 -5.67 -24.39
N ALA A 22 -15.84 -4.34 -24.47
CA ALA A 22 -16.94 -3.55 -23.93
C ALA A 22 -18.29 -3.93 -24.55
N ALA A 23 -18.37 -4.12 -25.87
CA ALA A 23 -19.60 -4.57 -26.52
C ALA A 23 -20.05 -5.96 -26.02
N ALA A 24 -19.12 -6.90 -25.86
CA ALA A 24 -19.42 -8.25 -25.37
C ALA A 24 -19.93 -8.24 -23.92
N VAL A 25 -19.26 -7.51 -23.02
CA VAL A 25 -19.71 -7.35 -21.63
C VAL A 25 -21.07 -6.65 -21.59
N GLY A 26 -21.27 -5.63 -22.42
CA GLY A 26 -22.54 -4.91 -22.55
C GLY A 26 -23.69 -5.81 -23.00
N ALA A 27 -23.44 -6.69 -23.98
CA ALA A 27 -24.42 -7.66 -24.46
C ALA A 27 -24.86 -8.62 -23.36
N LEU A 28 -23.89 -9.18 -22.62
CA LEU A 28 -24.15 -10.08 -21.49
C LEU A 28 -24.91 -9.37 -20.38
N ALA A 29 -24.54 -8.14 -20.05
CA ALA A 29 -25.23 -7.34 -19.05
C ALA A 29 -26.67 -7.05 -19.46
N GLY A 30 -26.88 -6.58 -20.69
CA GLY A 30 -28.21 -6.27 -21.24
C GLY A 30 -29.15 -7.47 -21.26
N ALA A 31 -28.65 -8.64 -21.68
CA ALA A 31 -29.41 -9.89 -21.61
C ALA A 31 -29.73 -10.30 -20.16
N SER A 32 -28.91 -9.88 -19.19
CA SER A 32 -28.97 -10.32 -17.81
C SER A 32 -29.88 -9.50 -16.90
N VAL A 33 -30.23 -8.27 -17.30
CA VAL A 33 -31.09 -7.37 -16.52
C VAL A 33 -32.58 -7.47 -16.87
N VAL A 34 -32.96 -8.23 -17.91
CA VAL A 34 -34.36 -8.40 -18.32
C VAL A 34 -34.82 -9.86 -18.38
N ARG A 35 -36.12 -10.09 -18.18
CA ARG A 35 -36.74 -11.41 -18.35
C ARG A 35 -37.04 -11.75 -19.80
N ARG A 36 -37.66 -10.80 -20.51
CA ARG A 36 -38.16 -10.90 -21.90
C ARG A 36 -37.34 -10.01 -22.85
N ARG A 37 -37.43 -10.26 -24.16
CA ARG A 37 -36.75 -9.48 -25.22
C ARG A 37 -35.22 -9.40 -25.05
N ARG A 38 -34.60 -10.50 -24.60
CA ARG A 38 -33.16 -10.55 -24.28
C ARG A 38 -32.25 -10.17 -25.46
N GLY A 39 -32.60 -10.55 -26.70
CA GLY A 39 -31.83 -10.15 -27.88
C GLY A 39 -31.77 -8.64 -28.08
N ARG A 40 -32.90 -7.94 -27.93
CA ARG A 40 -32.95 -6.47 -28.01
C ARG A 40 -32.19 -5.81 -26.85
N ALA A 41 -32.33 -6.35 -25.64
CA ALA A 41 -31.61 -5.84 -24.48
C ALA A 41 -30.09 -6.09 -24.56
N ALA A 42 -29.67 -7.23 -25.12
CA ALA A 42 -28.27 -7.51 -25.42
C ALA A 42 -27.70 -6.52 -26.43
N LEU A 43 -28.40 -6.27 -27.54
CA LEU A 43 -27.97 -5.27 -28.52
C LEU A 43 -27.87 -3.87 -27.89
N ALA A 44 -28.89 -3.45 -27.13
CA ALA A 44 -28.86 -2.16 -26.44
C ALA A 44 -27.71 -2.05 -25.44
N GLY A 45 -27.45 -3.10 -24.66
CA GLY A 45 -26.33 -3.14 -23.72
C GLY A 45 -24.97 -3.10 -24.41
N ALA A 46 -24.81 -3.82 -25.53
CA ALA A 46 -23.59 -3.81 -26.34
C ALA A 46 -23.29 -2.41 -26.89
N VAL A 47 -24.30 -1.77 -27.48
CA VAL A 47 -24.18 -0.39 -28.01
C VAL A 47 -23.86 0.59 -26.89
N ALA A 48 -24.57 0.51 -25.76
CA ALA A 48 -24.35 1.43 -24.64
C ALA A 48 -22.94 1.32 -24.06
N LEU A 49 -22.41 0.11 -23.85
CA LEU A 49 -21.09 -0.07 -23.25
C LEU A 49 -19.96 0.21 -24.24
N ALA A 50 -20.14 -0.13 -25.53
CA ALA A 50 -19.20 0.27 -26.58
C ALA A 50 -19.13 1.79 -26.75
N ALA A 51 -20.29 2.48 -26.71
CA ALA A 51 -20.33 3.95 -26.75
C ALA A 51 -19.67 4.57 -25.51
N THR A 52 -19.93 4.01 -24.32
CA THR A 52 -19.28 4.40 -23.06
C THR A 52 -17.76 4.29 -23.17
N GLU A 53 -17.26 3.15 -23.66
CA GLU A 53 -15.82 2.94 -23.87
C GLU A 53 -15.24 3.88 -24.92
N ALA A 54 -15.93 4.10 -26.05
CA ALA A 54 -15.50 5.03 -27.08
C ALA A 54 -15.35 6.46 -26.53
N VAL A 55 -16.35 6.96 -25.78
CA VAL A 55 -16.31 8.29 -25.15
C VAL A 55 -15.26 8.36 -24.05
N ALA A 56 -15.04 7.28 -23.30
CA ALA A 56 -13.99 7.23 -22.30
C ALA A 56 -12.60 7.36 -22.95
N ARG A 57 -12.37 6.64 -24.06
CA ARG A 57 -11.10 6.63 -24.79
C ARG A 57 -10.78 7.93 -25.50
N THR A 58 -11.78 8.67 -25.97
CA THR A 58 -11.54 9.98 -26.60
C THR A 58 -11.11 11.04 -25.61
N ARG A 59 -11.42 10.86 -24.32
CA ARG A 59 -11.06 11.79 -23.23
C ARG A 59 -9.82 11.36 -22.43
N GLN A 60 -9.34 10.14 -22.62
CA GLN A 60 -8.24 9.56 -21.85
C GLN A 60 -6.89 9.97 -22.44
N GLN A 61 -6.00 10.52 -21.61
CA GLN A 61 -4.62 10.78 -22.01
C GLN A 61 -3.76 9.49 -21.94
N PRO A 62 -2.63 9.43 -22.67
CA PRO A 62 -1.68 8.33 -22.52
C PRO A 62 -1.26 8.15 -21.04
N GLY A 63 -1.26 6.91 -20.55
CA GLY A 63 -0.89 6.60 -19.16
C GLY A 63 -2.00 6.78 -18.11
N GLU A 64 -3.11 7.47 -18.43
CA GLU A 64 -4.23 7.61 -17.49
C GLU A 64 -5.06 6.32 -17.41
N VAL A 65 -5.75 6.12 -16.28
CA VAL A 65 -6.82 5.11 -16.19
C VAL A 65 -8.12 5.66 -16.77
N PRO A 66 -9.04 4.81 -17.27
CA PRO A 66 -10.33 5.29 -17.76
C PRO A 66 -11.08 6.11 -16.72
N PRO A 67 -11.85 7.13 -17.15
CA PRO A 67 -12.56 8.03 -16.26
C PRO A 67 -13.48 7.25 -15.31
N TRP A 68 -13.69 7.79 -14.11
CA TRP A 68 -14.42 7.10 -13.06
C TRP A 68 -15.81 6.60 -13.49
N TRP A 69 -16.57 7.41 -14.23
CA TRP A 69 -17.93 7.08 -14.64
C TRP A 69 -17.97 5.84 -15.55
N SER A 70 -17.01 5.69 -16.48
CA SER A 70 -16.98 4.53 -17.38
C SER A 70 -16.64 3.26 -16.60
N ARG A 71 -15.74 3.35 -15.62
CA ARG A 71 -15.43 2.24 -14.69
C ARG A 71 -16.62 1.84 -13.83
N VAL A 72 -17.46 2.77 -13.41
CA VAL A 72 -18.68 2.47 -12.66
C VAL A 72 -19.70 1.75 -13.52
N VAL A 73 -19.95 2.22 -14.75
CA VAL A 73 -20.85 1.56 -15.70
C VAL A 73 -20.35 0.14 -16.00
N MET A 74 -19.06 -0.02 -16.28
CA MET A 74 -18.43 -1.33 -16.51
C MET A 74 -18.58 -2.26 -15.29
N SER A 75 -18.39 -1.76 -14.07
CA SER A 75 -18.57 -2.55 -12.84
C SER A 75 -20.01 -3.07 -12.71
N GLY A 76 -21.01 -2.24 -13.02
CA GLY A 76 -22.41 -2.66 -13.06
C GLY A 76 -22.69 -3.70 -14.14
N ALA A 77 -22.11 -3.52 -15.33
CA ALA A 77 -22.27 -4.45 -16.45
C ALA A 77 -21.69 -5.84 -16.14
N VAL A 78 -20.52 -5.90 -15.47
CA VAL A 78 -19.92 -7.16 -15.00
C VAL A 78 -20.74 -7.81 -13.89
N ALA A 79 -21.33 -7.02 -12.99
CA ALA A 79 -22.14 -7.54 -11.88
C ALA A 79 -23.47 -8.16 -12.35
N ALA A 80 -24.06 -7.67 -13.44
CA ALA A 80 -25.36 -8.12 -13.95
C ALA A 80 -25.45 -9.63 -14.27
N PRO A 81 -24.56 -10.24 -15.08
CA PRO A 81 -24.61 -11.67 -15.37
C PRO A 81 -24.33 -12.52 -14.14
N VAL A 82 -23.40 -12.10 -13.27
CA VAL A 82 -23.07 -12.80 -12.01
C VAL A 82 -24.28 -12.82 -11.08
N GLY A 83 -24.95 -11.67 -10.89
CA GLY A 83 -26.15 -11.56 -10.08
C GLY A 83 -27.30 -12.41 -10.60
N ARG A 84 -27.49 -12.45 -11.93
CA ARG A 84 -28.50 -13.31 -12.56
C ARG A 84 -28.22 -14.79 -12.35
N LEU A 85 -26.97 -15.22 -12.54
CA LEU A 85 -26.58 -16.61 -12.33
C LEU A 85 -26.75 -17.00 -10.86
N GLY A 86 -26.24 -16.19 -9.93
CA GLY A 86 -26.37 -16.40 -8.50
C GLY A 86 -27.83 -16.47 -8.04
N GLY A 87 -28.66 -15.53 -8.48
CA GLY A 87 -30.09 -15.52 -8.15
C GLY A 87 -30.87 -16.73 -8.69
N ARG A 88 -30.44 -17.31 -9.82
CA ARG A 88 -31.03 -18.55 -10.37
C ARG A 88 -30.59 -19.81 -9.61
N LEU A 89 -29.37 -19.84 -9.11
CA LEU A 89 -28.81 -21.01 -8.43
C LEU A 89 -29.27 -21.10 -6.96
N THR A 90 -29.68 -19.99 -6.37
CA THR A 90 -29.96 -19.88 -4.93
C THR A 90 -31.42 -19.52 -4.61
N ASP A 91 -32.23 -19.19 -5.62
CA ASP A 91 -33.56 -18.60 -5.48
C ASP A 91 -33.60 -17.39 -4.51
N ALA A 92 -32.46 -16.70 -4.38
CA ALA A 92 -32.31 -15.59 -3.46
C ALA A 92 -33.16 -14.39 -3.87
N GLY A 93 -33.88 -13.82 -2.90
CA GLY A 93 -34.67 -12.60 -3.11
C GLY A 93 -33.81 -11.35 -3.39
N PRO A 94 -34.41 -10.26 -3.89
CA PRO A 94 -33.68 -9.02 -4.24
C PRO A 94 -32.78 -8.46 -3.13
N VAL A 95 -33.22 -8.51 -1.87
CA VAL A 95 -32.41 -8.03 -0.72
C VAL A 95 -31.13 -8.84 -0.56
N ALA A 96 -31.20 -10.17 -0.65
CA ALA A 96 -30.03 -11.04 -0.52
C ALA A 96 -29.06 -10.84 -1.68
N VAL A 97 -29.57 -10.82 -2.92
CA VAL A 97 -28.76 -10.58 -4.12
C VAL A 97 -28.05 -9.22 -4.05
N GLY A 98 -28.79 -8.17 -3.69
CA GLY A 98 -28.24 -6.82 -3.51
C GLY A 98 -27.17 -6.78 -2.44
N THR A 99 -27.42 -7.38 -1.27
CA THR A 99 -26.47 -7.43 -0.14
C THR A 99 -25.16 -8.11 -0.54
N VAL A 100 -25.22 -9.26 -1.22
CA VAL A 100 -24.03 -10.00 -1.67
C VAL A 100 -23.26 -9.21 -2.73
N ALA A 101 -23.95 -8.64 -3.72
CA ALA A 101 -23.30 -7.82 -4.75
C ALA A 101 -22.63 -6.57 -4.15
N GLY A 102 -23.32 -5.91 -3.22
CA GLY A 102 -22.78 -4.79 -2.45
C GLY A 102 -21.59 -5.18 -1.59
N ALA A 103 -21.62 -6.32 -0.90
CA ALA A 103 -20.51 -6.84 -0.12
C ALA A 103 -19.27 -7.13 -0.98
N ALA A 104 -19.45 -7.76 -2.16
CA ALA A 104 -18.37 -8.00 -3.09
C ALA A 104 -17.74 -6.68 -3.60
N ALA A 105 -18.55 -5.69 -3.94
CA ALA A 105 -18.06 -4.37 -4.35
C ALA A 105 -17.36 -3.63 -3.19
N GLY A 106 -17.89 -3.74 -1.97
CA GLY A 106 -17.30 -3.20 -0.75
C GLY A 106 -15.92 -3.78 -0.44
N ALA A 107 -15.78 -5.10 -0.53
CA ALA A 107 -14.53 -5.82 -0.31
C ALA A 107 -13.40 -5.34 -1.23
N LEU A 108 -13.70 -5.03 -2.50
CA LEU A 108 -12.75 -4.49 -3.47
C LEU A 108 -12.32 -3.04 -3.16
N GLY A 109 -13.02 -2.33 -2.29
CA GLY A 109 -12.75 -0.92 -1.96
C GLY A 109 -11.59 -0.69 -1.00
N LEU A 110 -11.03 -1.75 -0.39
CA LEU A 110 -9.93 -1.79 0.59
C LEU A 110 -10.13 -0.96 1.89
N ARG A 111 -10.97 0.08 1.91
CA ARG A 111 -11.34 0.83 3.13
C ARG A 111 -12.31 0.03 3.98
N PRO A 112 -12.09 -0.15 5.30
CA PRO A 112 -13.04 -0.79 6.20
C PRO A 112 -14.44 -0.20 6.13
N GLN A 113 -14.53 1.13 5.99
CA GLN A 113 -15.79 1.84 5.85
C GLN A 113 -16.51 1.47 4.54
N LYS A 114 -15.77 1.27 3.44
CA LYS A 114 -16.33 0.81 2.15
C LYS A 114 -16.77 -0.65 2.23
N VAL A 115 -16.01 -1.50 2.93
CA VAL A 115 -16.35 -2.90 3.18
C VAL A 115 -17.67 -3.00 3.96
N ALA A 116 -17.83 -2.19 5.00
CA ALA A 116 -19.07 -2.14 5.79
C ALA A 116 -20.24 -1.50 5.04
N LEU A 117 -20.00 -0.45 4.25
CA LEU A 117 -21.03 0.25 3.48
C LEU A 117 -21.61 -0.62 2.35
N GLY A 118 -20.78 -1.44 1.71
CA GLY A 118 -21.16 -2.34 0.62
C GLY A 118 -22.46 -3.12 0.84
N PRO A 119 -22.53 -4.01 1.85
CA PRO A 119 -23.73 -4.80 2.12
C PRO A 119 -24.93 -3.94 2.49
N VAL A 120 -24.75 -2.82 3.21
CA VAL A 120 -25.84 -1.91 3.60
C VAL A 120 -26.48 -1.27 2.38
N VAL A 121 -25.67 -0.71 1.46
CA VAL A 121 -26.17 -0.13 0.21
C VAL A 121 -26.82 -1.21 -0.66
N GLY A 122 -26.19 -2.38 -0.73
CA GLY A 122 -26.72 -3.54 -1.44
C GLY A 122 -28.11 -3.96 -0.94
N ALA A 123 -28.28 -4.06 0.39
CA ALA A 123 -29.55 -4.39 1.01
C ALA A 123 -30.62 -3.33 0.74
N ALA A 124 -30.27 -2.04 0.83
CA ALA A 124 -31.18 -0.93 0.55
C ALA A 124 -31.66 -0.92 -0.91
N VAL A 125 -30.73 -1.15 -1.86
CA VAL A 125 -31.08 -1.30 -3.28
C VAL A 125 -31.98 -2.51 -3.50
N GLY A 126 -31.65 -3.65 -2.90
CA GLY A 126 -32.48 -4.85 -3.00
C GLY A 126 -33.87 -4.66 -2.41
N TRP A 127 -34.00 -3.91 -1.31
CA TRP A 127 -35.29 -3.53 -0.73
C TRP A 127 -36.10 -2.63 -1.67
N ALA A 128 -35.46 -1.62 -2.27
CA ALA A 128 -36.12 -0.72 -3.22
C ALA A 128 -36.64 -1.49 -4.46
N TRP A 129 -35.85 -2.42 -4.99
CA TRP A 129 -36.28 -3.31 -6.08
C TRP A 129 -37.47 -4.20 -5.68
N ARG A 130 -37.43 -4.77 -4.47
CA ARG A 130 -38.56 -5.55 -3.92
C ARG A 130 -39.82 -4.71 -3.80
N ALA A 131 -39.71 -3.48 -3.28
CA ALA A 131 -40.82 -2.55 -3.11
C ALA A 131 -41.44 -2.13 -4.46
N ALA A 132 -40.62 -1.95 -5.49
CA ALA A 132 -41.05 -1.65 -6.86
C ALA A 132 -41.57 -2.88 -7.64
N GLY A 133 -41.67 -4.07 -7.01
CA GLY A 133 -42.11 -5.30 -7.64
C GLY A 133 -41.10 -5.94 -8.61
N GLY A 134 -39.89 -5.37 -8.71
CA GLY A 134 -38.83 -5.85 -9.58
C GLY A 134 -38.08 -7.03 -8.96
N ARG A 135 -37.98 -8.13 -9.71
CA ARG A 135 -37.42 -9.41 -9.25
C ARG A 135 -36.21 -9.89 -10.05
N GLU A 136 -35.71 -9.10 -10.99
CA GLU A 136 -34.62 -9.52 -11.89
C GLU A 136 -33.26 -9.44 -11.16
N PRO A 137 -32.63 -10.57 -10.79
CA PRO A 137 -31.45 -10.55 -9.92
C PRO A 137 -30.24 -9.85 -10.54
N GLY A 138 -30.11 -9.93 -11.88
CA GLY A 138 -29.05 -9.23 -12.59
C GLY A 138 -29.20 -7.71 -12.56
N ALA A 139 -30.43 -7.19 -12.61
CA ALA A 139 -30.68 -5.76 -12.48
C ALA A 139 -30.37 -5.28 -11.05
N VAL A 140 -30.81 -6.04 -10.04
CA VAL A 140 -30.53 -5.76 -8.63
C VAL A 140 -29.03 -5.70 -8.36
N ALA A 141 -28.26 -6.70 -8.81
CA ALA A 141 -26.81 -6.73 -8.60
C ALA A 141 -26.10 -5.56 -9.31
N ALA A 142 -26.48 -5.25 -10.56
CA ALA A 142 -25.92 -4.13 -11.29
C ALA A 142 -26.19 -2.79 -10.59
N THR A 143 -27.45 -2.55 -10.17
CA THR A 143 -27.82 -1.33 -9.44
C THR A 143 -27.14 -1.26 -8.08
N ALA A 144 -26.98 -2.37 -7.37
CA ALA A 144 -26.30 -2.41 -6.07
C ALA A 144 -24.83 -2.01 -6.20
N VAL A 145 -24.11 -2.56 -7.21
CA VAL A 145 -22.71 -2.20 -7.47
C VAL A 145 -22.59 -0.75 -7.92
N VAL A 146 -23.41 -0.29 -8.86
CA VAL A 146 -23.38 1.11 -9.34
C VAL A 146 -23.71 2.08 -8.21
N GLY A 147 -24.78 1.81 -7.45
CA GLY A 147 -25.20 2.63 -6.31
C GLY A 147 -24.13 2.69 -5.23
N PHE A 148 -23.52 1.56 -4.89
CA PHE A 148 -22.38 1.51 -3.98
C PHE A 148 -21.21 2.35 -4.49
N ARG A 149 -20.80 2.21 -5.77
CA ARG A 149 -19.67 2.96 -6.30
C ARG A 149 -19.95 4.47 -6.38
N ALA A 150 -21.18 4.86 -6.70
CA ALA A 150 -21.61 6.26 -6.69
C ALA A 150 -21.59 6.84 -5.28
N LEU A 151 -22.24 6.18 -4.32
CA LEU A 151 -22.26 6.64 -2.93
C LEU A 151 -20.86 6.62 -2.30
N SER A 152 -20.06 5.59 -2.56
CA SER A 152 -18.69 5.52 -2.10
C SER A 152 -17.83 6.65 -2.67
N ALA A 153 -18.05 7.09 -3.92
CA ALA A 153 -17.30 8.22 -4.48
C ALA A 153 -17.72 9.55 -3.84
N LEU A 154 -19.00 9.69 -3.47
CA LEU A 154 -19.51 10.88 -2.79
C LEU A 154 -19.01 10.99 -1.35
N LEU A 155 -19.03 9.88 -0.61
CA LEU A 155 -18.68 9.81 0.81
C LEU A 155 -17.16 9.73 1.05
N PHE A 156 -16.39 9.16 0.13
CA PHE A 156 -14.95 8.93 0.29
C PHE A 156 -14.16 9.57 -0.85
N ARG A 157 -14.02 10.91 -0.78
CA ARG A 157 -13.41 11.72 -1.85
C ARG A 157 -11.89 11.67 -1.89
N ASP A 158 -11.23 11.42 -0.76
CA ASP A 158 -9.77 11.47 -0.70
C ASP A 158 -9.15 10.29 -1.46
N ALA A 159 -8.13 10.55 -2.27
CA ALA A 159 -7.35 9.49 -2.90
C ALA A 159 -6.60 8.68 -1.83
N GLN A 160 -6.71 7.35 -1.86
CA GLN A 160 -5.95 6.47 -0.95
C GLN A 160 -4.53 6.27 -1.42
N VAL A 161 -4.40 6.23 -2.74
CA VAL A 161 -3.17 6.13 -3.50
C VAL A 161 -3.29 7.14 -4.62
N SER A 162 -2.30 8.00 -4.76
CA SER A 162 -2.24 9.00 -5.83
C SER A 162 -0.88 8.96 -6.50
N LEU A 163 -0.87 9.11 -7.83
CA LEU A 163 0.37 9.33 -8.55
C LEU A 163 0.95 10.67 -8.10
N LEU A 164 2.12 10.61 -7.47
CA LEU A 164 2.83 11.79 -6.96
C LEU A 164 3.77 12.34 -8.02
N ALA A 165 4.50 11.45 -8.69
CA ALA A 165 5.46 11.79 -9.73
C ALA A 165 5.63 10.62 -10.70
N GLU A 166 5.95 10.91 -11.95
CA GLU A 166 6.19 9.93 -13.00
C GLU A 166 7.50 10.24 -13.72
N GLY A 167 8.39 9.26 -13.81
CA GLY A 167 9.64 9.37 -14.57
C GLY A 167 10.61 10.45 -14.08
N VAL A 168 10.63 10.78 -12.78
CA VAL A 168 11.49 11.84 -12.23
C VAL A 168 12.82 11.30 -11.68
N PRO A 169 13.92 12.06 -11.73
CA PRO A 169 15.17 11.64 -11.09
C PRO A 169 15.06 11.64 -9.55
N ALA A 170 15.83 10.77 -8.89
CA ALA A 170 15.78 10.59 -7.44
C ALA A 170 16.01 11.87 -6.62
N GLY A 171 16.85 12.79 -7.10
CA GLY A 171 17.12 14.06 -6.41
C GLY A 171 15.90 14.98 -6.26
N GLN A 172 14.84 14.79 -7.05
CA GLN A 172 13.57 15.53 -6.88
C GLN A 172 12.67 14.96 -5.79
N LEU A 173 12.95 13.74 -5.31
CA LEU A 173 12.18 13.05 -4.28
C LEU A 173 13.11 12.64 -3.13
N PRO A 174 13.70 13.60 -2.39
CA PRO A 174 14.68 13.31 -1.34
C PRO A 174 14.09 12.49 -0.17
N PHE A 175 12.77 12.45 -0.05
CA PHE A 175 12.05 11.64 0.92
C PHE A 175 11.95 10.15 0.52
N VAL A 176 12.13 9.81 -0.76
CA VAL A 176 12.09 8.41 -1.23
C VAL A 176 13.48 7.77 -1.11
N VAL A 177 13.55 6.50 -0.67
CA VAL A 177 14.78 5.70 -0.66
C VAL A 177 14.78 4.80 -1.90
N PRO A 178 15.53 5.14 -2.97
CA PRO A 178 15.41 4.51 -4.28
C PRO A 178 16.28 3.25 -4.42
N LEU A 179 16.14 2.32 -3.48
CA LEU A 179 16.90 1.07 -3.43
C LEU A 179 15.94 -0.11 -3.58
N GLU A 180 15.87 -0.68 -4.78
CA GLU A 180 15.04 -1.85 -5.08
C GLU A 180 15.69 -3.18 -4.74
N ALA A 181 14.88 -4.24 -4.65
CA ALA A 181 15.37 -5.60 -4.81
C ALA A 181 15.38 -5.99 -6.30
N ARG A 182 16.51 -6.57 -6.74
CA ARG A 182 16.66 -7.10 -8.11
C ARG A 182 16.15 -8.55 -8.25
N THR A 183 15.95 -9.22 -7.12
CA THR A 183 15.37 -10.55 -7.03
C THR A 183 13.89 -10.45 -6.63
N ARG A 184 13.14 -11.54 -6.84
CA ARG A 184 11.74 -11.62 -6.35
C ARG A 184 11.65 -11.71 -4.82
N TYR A 185 12.73 -12.12 -4.17
CA TYR A 185 12.80 -12.36 -2.73
C TYR A 185 13.98 -11.57 -2.15
N VAL A 186 13.69 -10.61 -1.27
CA VAL A 186 14.67 -9.66 -0.72
C VAL A 186 15.67 -10.39 0.19
N GLY A 187 15.19 -11.25 1.10
CA GLY A 187 16.03 -12.09 1.96
C GLY A 187 16.97 -11.33 2.92
N THR A 188 17.64 -12.06 3.81
CA THR A 188 18.65 -11.49 4.72
C THR A 188 19.97 -11.15 4.03
N GLY A 189 20.15 -11.57 2.76
CA GLY A 189 21.30 -11.27 1.91
C GLY A 189 21.22 -9.94 1.15
N TYR A 190 20.08 -9.25 1.18
CA TYR A 190 19.83 -8.05 0.37
C TYR A 190 20.95 -7.01 0.38
N VAL A 191 21.47 -6.65 1.56
CA VAL A 191 22.47 -5.59 1.71
C VAL A 191 23.80 -5.97 1.06
N ARG A 192 24.15 -7.26 1.07
CA ARG A 192 25.32 -7.79 0.37
C ARG A 192 25.16 -7.67 -1.14
N ASP A 193 24.00 -8.07 -1.65
CA ASP A 193 23.68 -7.99 -3.08
C ASP A 193 23.65 -6.53 -3.54
N LEU A 194 23.15 -5.63 -2.69
CA LEU A 194 23.15 -4.20 -2.95
C LEU A 194 24.58 -3.64 -3.05
N ALA A 195 25.49 -4.02 -2.16
CA ALA A 195 26.89 -3.57 -2.19
C ALA A 195 27.58 -3.94 -3.52
N ALA A 196 27.30 -5.12 -4.06
CA ALA A 196 27.83 -5.54 -5.37
C ALA A 196 27.31 -4.67 -6.54
N VAL A 197 26.19 -3.98 -6.36
CA VAL A 197 25.57 -3.11 -7.38
C VAL A 197 26.05 -1.66 -7.25
N ILE A 198 26.06 -1.12 -6.04
CA ILE A 198 26.38 0.29 -5.80
C ILE A 198 27.88 0.55 -5.60
N GLY A 199 28.67 -0.52 -5.40
CA GLY A 199 30.07 -0.42 -4.99
C GLY A 199 30.21 -0.12 -3.50
N GLY A 200 31.39 -0.39 -2.94
CA GLY A 200 31.67 -0.21 -1.52
C GLY A 200 31.86 -1.50 -0.71
N GLU A 201 32.46 -1.34 0.46
CA GLU A 201 32.75 -2.39 1.42
C GLU A 201 31.49 -2.81 2.17
N TYR A 202 31.09 -4.08 2.00
CA TYR A 202 30.01 -4.70 2.76
C TYR A 202 30.53 -5.25 4.08
N ARG A 203 29.89 -4.86 5.19
CA ARG A 203 30.13 -5.43 6.52
C ARG A 203 28.83 -5.97 7.11
N ALA A 204 28.79 -7.28 7.33
CA ALA A 204 27.68 -7.93 8.03
C ALA A 204 27.76 -7.69 9.55
N ASP A 205 26.61 -7.54 10.20
CA ASP A 205 26.50 -7.43 11.66
C ASP A 205 27.52 -6.46 12.27
N ALA A 206 27.57 -5.24 11.72
CA ALA A 206 28.55 -4.24 12.08
C ALA A 206 28.44 -3.91 13.58
N PRO A 207 29.55 -3.98 14.34
CA PRO A 207 29.55 -3.65 15.75
C PRO A 207 29.47 -2.13 15.93
N ASP A 208 28.82 -1.72 17.00
CA ASP A 208 28.77 -0.33 17.45
C ASP A 208 28.21 0.71 16.44
N VAL A 209 27.17 0.32 15.70
CA VAL A 209 26.50 1.20 14.73
C VAL A 209 25.02 1.37 15.07
N GLY A 210 24.48 2.52 14.67
CA GLY A 210 23.07 2.86 14.76
C GLY A 210 22.35 2.81 13.44
N ILE A 211 21.02 2.95 13.51
CA ILE A 211 20.17 3.15 12.32
C ILE A 211 20.34 4.55 11.73
N VAL A 212 20.81 5.52 12.51
CA VAL A 212 21.22 6.85 12.04
C VAL A 212 22.68 7.10 12.39
N ALA A 213 23.34 7.99 11.64
CA ALA A 213 24.73 8.37 11.92
C ALA A 213 24.82 9.29 13.13
N SER A 214 23.98 10.32 13.18
CA SER A 214 23.82 11.23 14.31
C SER A 214 22.36 11.65 14.41
N LEU A 215 21.86 11.79 15.65
CA LEU A 215 20.55 12.35 15.90
C LEU A 215 20.49 13.85 15.55
N ASP A 216 21.64 14.52 15.45
CA ASP A 216 21.74 15.95 15.11
C ASP A 216 21.24 16.26 13.70
N ASP A 217 21.32 15.29 12.79
CA ASP A 217 20.77 15.38 11.43
C ASP A 217 19.26 15.63 11.43
N LEU A 218 18.58 15.21 12.51
CA LEU A 218 17.14 15.32 12.68
C LEU A 218 16.69 16.67 13.25
N SER A 219 17.63 17.52 13.66
CA SER A 219 17.35 18.83 14.24
C SER A 219 16.41 19.68 13.36
N GLY A 220 15.47 20.35 14.02
CA GLY A 220 14.56 21.30 13.38
C GLY A 220 13.64 22.00 14.39
N PRO A 221 12.78 22.92 13.94
CA PRO A 221 11.91 23.70 14.82
C PRO A 221 11.00 22.92 15.79
N GLU A 222 10.63 21.66 15.50
CA GLU A 222 9.82 20.83 16.41
C GLU A 222 10.62 19.72 17.12
N PHE A 223 11.93 19.67 16.91
CA PHE A 223 12.80 18.66 17.50
C PHE A 223 14.21 19.18 17.75
N ASP A 224 14.59 19.25 19.04
CA ASP A 224 15.95 19.50 19.48
C ASP A 224 16.61 18.19 19.96
N PRO A 225 17.63 17.69 19.25
CA PRO A 225 18.39 16.50 19.64
C PRO A 225 19.11 16.61 20.99
N ALA A 226 19.36 17.81 21.51
CA ALA A 226 19.99 18.04 22.82
C ALA A 226 19.01 17.79 24.00
N ASP A 227 17.71 17.94 23.74
CA ASP A 227 16.67 17.73 24.75
C ASP A 227 16.35 16.24 24.94
N VAL A 228 16.79 15.37 24.03
CA VAL A 228 16.55 13.92 24.10
C VAL A 228 17.34 13.27 25.23
N GLU A 229 16.72 12.32 25.92
CA GLU A 229 17.39 11.52 26.93
C GLU A 229 18.60 10.76 26.34
N PRO A 230 19.77 10.76 26.99
CA PRO A 230 20.98 10.14 26.45
C PRO A 230 20.82 8.67 26.04
N LEU A 231 20.01 7.91 26.78
CA LEU A 231 19.74 6.51 26.47
C LEU A 231 18.95 6.35 25.16
N VAL A 232 17.99 7.23 24.89
CA VAL A 232 17.24 7.26 23.62
C VAL A 232 18.17 7.63 22.47
N ARG A 233 19.01 8.67 22.63
CA ARG A 233 20.02 9.04 21.63
C ARG A 233 20.96 7.87 21.32
N GLU A 234 21.51 7.24 22.34
CA GLU A 234 22.40 6.09 22.17
C GLU A 234 21.71 4.93 21.42
N PHE A 235 20.42 4.69 21.65
CA PHE A 235 19.70 3.67 20.91
C PHE A 235 19.64 3.94 19.40
N TYR A 236 19.45 5.19 18.99
CA TYR A 236 19.40 5.55 17.57
C TYR A 236 20.78 5.55 16.91
N GLU A 237 21.81 6.03 17.61
CA GLU A 237 23.19 6.16 17.11
C GLU A 237 24.03 4.88 17.26
N HIS A 238 23.65 3.98 18.18
CA HIS A 238 24.34 2.72 18.50
C HIS A 238 23.36 1.55 18.72
N THR A 239 22.36 1.42 17.85
CA THR A 239 21.30 0.40 17.91
C THR A 239 21.83 -1.03 18.11
N THR A 240 23.01 -1.38 17.59
CA THR A 240 23.57 -2.74 17.76
C THR A 240 23.97 -3.08 19.20
N ARG A 241 24.12 -2.09 20.09
CA ARG A 241 24.30 -2.27 21.55
C ARG A 241 23.04 -2.74 22.26
N PHE A 242 21.89 -2.70 21.60
CA PHE A 242 20.60 -3.01 22.22
C PHE A 242 19.99 -4.31 21.68
N ARG A 243 19.26 -5.00 22.55
CA ARG A 243 18.33 -6.09 22.20
C ARG A 243 16.90 -5.55 22.27
N LEU A 244 16.07 -5.95 21.32
CA LEU A 244 14.68 -5.52 21.21
C LEU A 244 13.75 -6.74 21.29
N ASP A 245 12.84 -6.70 22.25
CA ASP A 245 11.74 -7.65 22.38
C ASP A 245 10.45 -6.99 21.90
N ILE A 246 9.66 -7.70 21.08
CA ILE A 246 8.52 -7.13 20.35
C ILE A 246 7.24 -7.90 20.67
N VAL A 247 6.24 -7.21 21.20
CA VAL A 247 4.91 -7.78 21.43
C VAL A 247 3.91 -7.12 20.46
N PRO A 248 3.43 -7.84 19.43
CA PRO A 248 2.46 -7.30 18.48
C PRO A 248 1.03 -7.36 19.02
N GLU A 249 0.33 -6.24 18.97
CA GLU A 249 -1.09 -6.10 19.31
C GLU A 249 -1.92 -5.80 18.05
N TRP A 250 -2.52 -6.85 17.48
CA TRP A 250 -3.36 -6.75 16.29
C TRP A 250 -4.83 -6.53 16.64
N ARG A 251 -5.48 -5.56 15.98
CA ARG A 251 -6.94 -5.44 16.00
C ARG A 251 -7.59 -6.62 15.28
N LEU A 252 -8.66 -7.15 15.86
CA LEU A 252 -9.33 -8.37 15.36
C LEU A 252 -9.83 -8.26 13.92
N TRP A 253 -10.30 -7.07 13.52
CA TRP A 253 -10.88 -6.86 12.19
C TRP A 253 -9.85 -6.97 11.04
N VAL A 254 -8.55 -6.83 11.31
CA VAL A 254 -7.48 -6.93 10.27
C VAL A 254 -6.92 -8.33 10.11
N ARG A 255 -6.99 -9.17 11.15
CA ARG A 255 -6.38 -10.50 11.17
C ARG A 255 -6.67 -11.36 9.92
N PRO A 256 -7.92 -11.51 9.43
CA PRO A 256 -8.17 -12.37 8.25
C PRO A 256 -7.54 -11.81 6.98
N GLY A 257 -7.63 -10.49 6.75
CA GLY A 257 -7.02 -9.84 5.58
C GLY A 257 -5.49 -9.91 5.62
N TYR A 258 -4.90 -9.76 6.81
CA TYR A 258 -3.46 -9.87 6.98
C TYR A 258 -2.94 -11.30 6.77
N LEU A 259 -3.68 -12.34 7.17
CA LEU A 259 -3.30 -13.73 6.86
C LEU A 259 -3.20 -14.00 5.35
N LEU A 260 -4.13 -13.43 4.58
CA LEU A 260 -4.12 -13.51 3.13
C LEU A 260 -2.93 -12.74 2.54
N TYR A 261 -2.73 -11.49 2.97
CA TYR A 261 -1.59 -10.67 2.56
C TYR A 261 -0.25 -11.34 2.90
N ARG A 262 -0.13 -11.91 4.11
CA ARG A 262 1.07 -12.59 4.58
C ARG A 262 1.44 -13.77 3.68
N THR A 263 0.45 -14.58 3.31
CA THR A 263 0.65 -15.78 2.50
C THR A 263 0.93 -15.43 1.04
N LEU A 264 0.21 -14.46 0.46
CA LEU A 264 0.28 -14.18 -0.98
C LEU A 264 1.32 -13.13 -1.36
N VAL A 265 1.74 -12.28 -0.43
CA VAL A 265 2.62 -11.13 -0.71
C VAL A 265 3.83 -11.12 0.23
N ALA A 266 3.62 -11.04 1.55
CA ALA A 266 4.71 -10.80 2.49
C ALA A 266 5.79 -11.89 2.46
N ARG A 267 5.38 -13.16 2.58
CA ARG A 267 6.29 -14.31 2.55
C ARG A 267 6.98 -14.51 1.19
N PRO A 268 6.26 -14.50 0.04
CA PRO A 268 6.91 -14.63 -1.27
C PRO A 268 7.91 -13.52 -1.58
N VAL A 269 7.67 -12.30 -1.10
CA VAL A 269 8.58 -11.15 -1.30
C VAL A 269 9.72 -11.12 -0.27
N GLY A 270 9.51 -11.69 0.92
CA GLY A 270 10.45 -11.62 2.04
C GLY A 270 10.45 -10.27 2.75
N GLN A 271 9.30 -9.58 2.77
CA GLN A 271 9.13 -8.26 3.41
C GLN A 271 7.82 -8.16 4.17
N ALA A 272 7.79 -7.30 5.20
CA ALA A 272 6.60 -6.98 6.00
C ALA A 272 5.89 -8.21 6.61
N ASN A 273 6.65 -9.26 6.96
CA ASN A 273 6.15 -10.49 7.57
C ASN A 273 6.10 -10.37 9.10
N VAL A 274 5.36 -9.37 9.59
CA VAL A 274 5.22 -9.07 11.03
C VAL A 274 4.53 -10.22 11.77
N PRO A 275 5.04 -10.65 12.95
CA PRO A 275 4.45 -11.73 13.74
C PRO A 275 3.00 -11.46 14.14
N MET A 276 2.15 -12.49 14.09
CA MET A 276 0.72 -12.41 14.43
C MET A 276 0.39 -12.86 15.85
N ASN A 277 1.22 -13.73 16.42
CA ASN A 277 0.92 -14.41 17.68
C ASN A 277 2.13 -14.34 18.63
N GLN A 278 1.84 -14.30 19.93
CA GLN A 278 2.86 -14.38 20.99
C GLN A 278 3.77 -15.61 20.85
N ARG A 279 3.27 -16.73 20.31
CA ARG A 279 4.08 -17.93 20.03
C ARG A 279 5.19 -17.69 18.99
N GLU A 280 4.97 -16.80 18.02
CA GLU A 280 6.00 -16.41 17.05
C GLU A 280 7.00 -15.42 17.68
N THR A 281 6.56 -14.59 18.62
CA THR A 281 7.46 -13.77 19.46
C THR A 281 8.39 -14.64 20.31
N VAL A 282 7.90 -15.76 20.84
CA VAL A 282 8.70 -16.71 21.65
C VAL A 282 9.81 -17.40 20.83
N ARG A 283 9.70 -17.47 19.49
CA ARG A 283 10.76 -18.05 18.64
C ARG A 283 12.05 -17.21 18.60
N GLY A 284 12.00 -15.99 19.13
CA GLY A 284 13.12 -15.05 19.14
C GLY A 284 13.30 -14.37 17.79
N VAL A 285 13.64 -13.09 17.83
CA VAL A 285 13.96 -12.29 16.63
C VAL A 285 15.46 -12.00 16.63
N ARG A 286 16.14 -12.39 15.54
CA ARG A 286 17.52 -11.95 15.31
C ARG A 286 17.47 -10.58 14.65
N SER A 287 18.17 -9.61 15.24
CA SER A 287 18.29 -8.25 14.74
C SER A 287 19.76 -7.94 14.52
N ARG A 288 20.14 -7.55 13.30
CA ARG A 288 21.49 -7.11 12.96
C ARG A 288 21.45 -5.90 12.02
N ILE A 289 22.52 -5.11 12.01
CA ILE A 289 22.70 -4.03 11.05
C ILE A 289 23.85 -4.42 10.14
N ASP A 290 23.57 -4.49 8.84
CA ASP A 290 24.57 -4.65 7.81
C ASP A 290 24.84 -3.27 7.20
N THR A 291 26.10 -2.96 6.90
CA THR A 291 26.52 -1.64 6.40
C THR A 291 27.21 -1.75 5.05
N ILE A 292 27.09 -0.69 4.25
CA ILE A 292 27.89 -0.49 3.04
C ILE A 292 28.63 0.83 3.18
N THR A 293 29.95 0.78 3.10
CA THR A 293 30.81 1.96 3.11
C THR A 293 31.29 2.20 1.66
N PRO A 294 30.89 3.31 1.01
CA PRO A 294 31.33 3.61 -0.35
C PRO A 294 32.86 3.67 -0.47
N ASP A 295 33.38 3.20 -1.61
CA ASP A 295 34.82 3.16 -1.87
C ASP A 295 35.44 4.56 -1.75
N GLY A 296 36.60 4.65 -1.09
CA GLY A 296 37.33 5.90 -0.88
C GLY A 296 36.75 6.79 0.24
N THR A 297 35.82 6.28 1.04
CA THR A 297 35.30 6.97 2.23
C THR A 297 35.35 6.05 3.44
N ASP A 298 35.50 6.62 4.64
CA ASP A 298 35.34 5.89 5.91
C ASP A 298 33.92 6.05 6.49
N VAL A 299 33.03 6.74 5.76
CA VAL A 299 31.68 7.07 6.22
C VAL A 299 30.70 6.03 5.69
N ILE A 300 29.97 5.38 6.59
CA ILE A 300 28.92 4.43 6.23
C ILE A 300 27.84 5.14 5.40
N GLY A 301 27.69 4.74 4.14
CA GLY A 301 26.70 5.28 3.21
C GLY A 301 25.34 4.61 3.32
N VAL A 302 25.30 3.30 3.61
CA VAL A 302 24.05 2.54 3.76
C VAL A 302 24.02 1.79 5.08
N ARG A 303 22.90 1.90 5.80
CA ARG A 303 22.59 1.16 7.03
C ARG A 303 21.35 0.31 6.81
N GLY A 304 21.54 -1.00 6.65
CA GLY A 304 20.45 -1.95 6.47
C GLY A 304 20.12 -2.66 7.76
N TRP A 305 18.96 -2.35 8.35
CA TRP A 305 18.47 -3.05 9.52
C TRP A 305 17.67 -4.29 9.10
N ILE A 306 18.23 -5.45 9.41
CA ILE A 306 17.66 -6.76 9.05
C ILE A 306 17.09 -7.40 10.31
N ARG A 307 15.82 -7.83 10.23
CA ARG A 307 15.20 -8.68 11.24
C ARG A 307 14.73 -9.98 10.63
N SER A 308 15.10 -11.10 11.25
CA SER A 308 14.69 -12.45 10.86
C SER A 308 14.25 -13.27 12.08
N PHE A 309 13.47 -14.32 11.86
CA PHE A 309 13.18 -15.31 12.90
C PHE A 309 14.45 -16.09 13.25
N ALA A 310 14.76 -16.20 14.55
CA ALA A 310 16.03 -16.75 15.00
C ALA A 310 16.22 -18.24 14.67
N ASP A 311 15.12 -18.99 14.52
CA ASP A 311 15.12 -20.43 14.26
C ASP A 311 15.29 -20.80 12.76
N THR A 312 14.78 -19.95 11.86
CA THR A 312 14.62 -20.26 10.43
C THR A 312 15.36 -19.30 9.52
N ASP A 313 15.87 -18.18 10.04
CA ASP A 313 16.37 -17.03 9.29
C ASP A 313 15.37 -16.46 8.26
N GLU A 314 14.07 -16.81 8.36
CA GLU A 314 13.01 -16.22 7.54
C GLU A 314 12.94 -14.71 7.85
N PRO A 315 13.08 -13.82 6.85
CA PRO A 315 13.09 -12.39 7.05
C PRO A 315 11.70 -11.91 7.49
N ILE A 316 11.71 -11.07 8.53
CA ILE A 316 10.54 -10.28 8.95
C ILE A 316 10.48 -9.03 8.08
N TYR A 317 11.59 -8.28 8.02
CA TYR A 317 11.81 -7.21 7.06
C TYR A 317 13.29 -6.83 6.96
N VAL A 318 13.63 -6.15 5.86
CA VAL A 318 14.88 -5.41 5.67
C VAL A 318 14.52 -3.96 5.42
N GLY A 319 15.05 -3.04 6.23
CA GLY A 319 14.84 -1.60 6.10
C GLY A 319 16.15 -0.86 5.93
N ILE A 320 16.26 -0.02 4.90
CA ILE A 320 17.40 0.88 4.70
C ILE A 320 17.08 2.24 5.29
N TYR A 321 17.81 2.63 6.33
CA TYR A 321 17.61 3.89 7.04
C TYR A 321 18.50 4.98 6.44
N THR A 322 17.88 6.12 6.14
CA THR A 322 18.57 7.34 5.71
C THR A 322 18.03 8.54 6.47
N THR A 323 18.88 9.55 6.63
CA THR A 323 18.49 10.88 7.09
C THR A 323 18.67 11.86 5.95
N TYR A 324 17.81 12.87 5.88
CA TYR A 324 18.00 13.98 4.96
C TYR A 324 17.42 15.26 5.55
N ARG A 325 17.88 16.40 5.04
CA ARG A 325 17.44 17.72 5.49
C ARG A 325 16.71 18.45 4.37
N HIS A 326 15.64 19.15 4.73
CA HIS A 326 14.87 20.00 3.81
C HIS A 326 14.28 21.19 4.57
N GLU A 327 14.47 22.40 4.05
CA GLU A 327 13.98 23.65 4.65
C GLU A 327 14.33 23.80 6.15
N GLY A 328 15.58 23.50 6.51
CA GLY A 328 16.09 23.61 7.89
C GLY A 328 15.61 22.52 8.85
N ARG A 329 14.97 21.46 8.35
CA ARG A 329 14.41 20.35 9.13
C ARG A 329 15.04 19.03 8.73
N GLY A 330 15.30 18.18 9.71
CA GLY A 330 15.71 16.80 9.47
C GLY A 330 14.53 15.82 9.40
N TYR A 331 14.70 14.77 8.63
CA TYR A 331 13.73 13.68 8.46
C TYR A 331 14.46 12.34 8.50
N VAL A 332 13.75 11.29 8.92
CA VAL A 332 14.18 9.90 8.76
C VAL A 332 13.37 9.27 7.64
N SER A 333 14.03 8.68 6.66
CA SER A 333 13.39 7.84 5.65
C SER A 333 13.84 6.40 5.80
N VAL A 334 12.91 5.46 5.68
CA VAL A 334 13.17 4.03 5.72
C VAL A 334 12.66 3.40 4.44
N GLY A 335 13.58 2.89 3.62
CA GLY A 335 13.28 2.15 2.40
C GLY A 335 13.12 0.66 2.67
N PHE A 336 11.96 0.11 2.37
CA PHE A 336 11.70 -1.32 2.33
C PHE A 336 11.79 -1.78 0.87
N PRO A 337 12.93 -2.34 0.43
CA PRO A 337 13.10 -2.80 -0.95
C PRO A 337 12.05 -3.85 -1.30
N VAL A 338 11.48 -3.74 -2.49
CA VAL A 338 10.59 -4.74 -3.10
C VAL A 338 11.07 -5.02 -4.54
N PRO A 339 10.60 -6.09 -5.21
CA PRO A 339 11.02 -6.38 -6.57
C PRO A 339 10.76 -5.19 -7.49
N GLN A 340 11.82 -4.65 -8.11
CA GLN A 340 11.78 -3.50 -9.04
C GLN A 340 11.21 -2.20 -8.44
N GLY A 341 11.22 -2.06 -7.12
CA GLY A 341 10.75 -0.85 -6.46
C GLY A 341 11.13 -0.75 -4.99
N SER A 342 10.61 0.27 -4.33
CA SER A 342 10.83 0.50 -2.90
C SER A 342 9.53 1.01 -2.28
N PHE A 343 9.16 0.44 -1.13
CA PHE A 343 8.17 1.04 -0.25
C PHE A 343 8.90 1.89 0.79
N THR A 344 8.79 3.22 0.71
CA THR A 344 9.47 4.13 1.63
C THR A 344 8.50 4.70 2.65
N ALA A 345 8.92 4.75 3.92
CA ALA A 345 8.26 5.53 4.96
C ALA A 345 9.16 6.71 5.35
N THR A 346 8.62 7.92 5.30
CA THR A 346 9.31 9.15 5.70
C THR A 346 8.65 9.72 6.94
N LEU A 347 9.44 9.95 7.97
CA LEU A 347 9.00 10.30 9.30
C LEU A 347 9.57 11.64 9.74
N GLU A 348 8.68 12.45 10.30
CA GLU A 348 9.02 13.70 10.96
C GLU A 348 9.38 13.40 12.43
N PRO A 349 10.54 13.88 12.91
CA PRO A 349 10.89 13.83 14.33
C PRO A 349 10.14 14.91 15.11
N ARG A 350 9.66 14.58 16.30
CA ARG A 350 9.07 15.53 17.26
C ARG A 350 9.53 15.22 18.67
N SER A 351 9.79 16.26 19.44
CA SER A 351 10.11 16.13 20.87
C SER A 351 8.90 15.62 21.67
N ARG A 352 9.19 14.92 22.76
CA ARG A 352 8.20 14.51 23.75
C ARG A 352 8.44 15.21 25.10
N PRO A 353 7.39 15.40 25.93
CA PRO A 353 7.56 15.98 27.26
C PRO A 353 8.47 15.16 28.19
N ASP A 354 8.54 13.85 27.98
CA ASP A 354 9.37 12.91 28.74
C ASP A 354 10.79 12.78 28.19
N ARG A 355 11.25 13.72 27.35
CA ARG A 355 12.56 13.71 26.68
C ARG A 355 12.77 12.49 25.77
N GLY A 356 11.70 11.78 25.41
CA GLY A 356 11.70 10.78 24.35
C GLY A 356 11.63 11.39 22.94
N LEU A 357 11.52 10.54 21.94
CA LEU A 357 11.41 10.89 20.52
C LEU A 357 10.13 10.31 19.92
N VAL A 358 9.38 11.13 19.20
CA VAL A 358 8.33 10.66 18.27
C VAL A 358 8.86 10.73 16.84
N LEU A 359 8.72 9.65 16.09
CA LEU A 359 8.82 9.65 14.63
C LEU A 359 7.42 9.41 14.05
N THR A 360 6.91 10.29 13.19
CA THR A 360 5.56 10.12 12.63
C THR A 360 5.47 10.46 11.16
N SER A 361 4.70 9.64 10.43
CA SER A 361 4.32 9.93 9.06
C SER A 361 3.05 10.80 8.98
N ARG A 362 2.37 11.07 10.11
CA ARG A 362 1.17 11.91 10.17
C ARG A 362 1.59 13.37 10.35
N SER A 363 1.67 14.06 9.22
CA SER A 363 2.04 15.47 9.18
C SER A 363 1.19 16.22 8.17
N PRO A 364 0.89 17.52 8.40
CA PRO A 364 0.39 18.40 7.35
C PRO A 364 1.48 18.79 6.33
N ARG A 365 2.75 18.44 6.57
CA ARG A 365 3.88 18.73 5.69
C ARG A 365 3.91 17.81 4.46
N PRO A 366 4.55 18.22 3.35
CA PRO A 366 4.50 17.48 2.09
C PRO A 366 5.27 16.15 2.08
N HIS A 367 6.35 16.01 2.87
CA HIS A 367 7.26 14.86 2.80
C HIS A 367 6.98 13.71 3.77
N PRO A 368 6.46 13.92 4.99
CA PRO A 368 6.16 12.79 5.87
C PRO A 368 5.00 11.96 5.30
N GLY A 369 5.19 10.66 5.17
CA GLY A 369 4.23 9.79 4.50
C GLY A 369 4.80 8.46 4.06
N HIS A 370 4.02 7.73 3.28
CA HIS A 370 4.40 6.45 2.71
C HIS A 370 4.33 6.49 1.19
N TYR A 371 5.30 5.88 0.54
CA TYR A 371 5.50 5.98 -0.90
C TYR A 371 5.79 4.60 -1.48
N LEU A 372 5.03 4.18 -2.49
CA LEU A 372 5.36 3.02 -3.30
C LEU A 372 5.98 3.50 -4.60
N THR A 373 7.26 3.19 -4.79
CA THR A 373 8.04 3.72 -5.90
C THR A 373 8.48 2.59 -6.81
N TYR A 374 8.12 2.70 -8.09
CA TYR A 374 8.74 1.92 -9.16
C TYR A 374 10.03 2.61 -9.60
N ILE A 375 11.07 1.81 -9.82
CA ILE A 375 12.38 2.29 -10.23
C ILE A 375 12.70 1.71 -11.60
N ASP A 376 12.84 2.57 -12.60
CA ASP A 376 13.15 2.14 -13.96
C ASP A 376 14.55 1.50 -14.01
N PRO A 377 14.69 0.27 -14.54
CA PRO A 377 15.94 -0.48 -14.47
C PRO A 377 17.05 0.13 -15.33
N THR A 378 16.71 0.94 -16.35
CA THR A 378 17.68 1.50 -17.31
C THR A 378 18.01 2.94 -16.95
N THR A 379 16.98 3.77 -16.79
CA THR A 379 17.12 5.22 -16.58
C THR A 379 17.24 5.60 -15.11
N ARG A 380 16.88 4.68 -14.18
CA ARG A 380 16.77 4.94 -12.74
C ARG A 380 15.72 6.01 -12.39
N ALA A 381 14.86 6.38 -13.34
CA ALA A 381 13.76 7.29 -13.11
C ALA A 381 12.73 6.67 -12.15
N LEU A 382 12.14 7.51 -11.31
CA LEU A 382 11.20 7.14 -10.27
C LEU A 382 9.77 7.45 -10.72
N THR A 383 8.90 6.45 -10.61
CA THR A 383 7.45 6.64 -10.68
C THR A 383 6.87 6.31 -9.31
N THR A 384 6.36 7.33 -8.63
CA THR A 384 6.06 7.28 -7.19
C THR A 384 4.57 7.46 -6.94
N LEU A 385 3.99 6.54 -6.18
CA LEU A 385 2.65 6.63 -5.65
C LEU A 385 2.71 7.03 -4.17
N SER A 386 2.00 8.09 -3.79
CA SER A 386 1.75 8.40 -2.38
C SER A 386 0.66 7.49 -1.83
N VAL A 387 0.87 6.90 -0.65
CA VAL A 387 -0.06 5.99 0.05
C VAL A 387 -0.63 6.69 1.27
N ALA A 388 -1.40 7.77 1.04
CA ALA A 388 -1.99 8.62 2.09
C ALA A 388 -2.91 7.85 3.06
N GLY A 389 -3.41 6.68 2.65
CA GLY A 389 -4.20 5.80 3.51
C GLY A 389 -3.41 5.09 4.62
N PHE A 390 -2.08 5.04 4.57
CA PHE A 390 -1.26 4.35 5.55
C PHE A 390 -0.44 5.35 6.36
N ALA A 391 -0.46 5.19 7.68
CA ALA A 391 0.22 6.10 8.57
C ALA A 391 0.78 5.39 9.79
N GLU A 392 1.95 5.84 10.23
CA GLU A 392 2.65 5.29 11.37
C GLU A 392 3.13 6.37 12.35
N ARG A 393 3.29 5.94 13.59
CA ARG A 393 3.85 6.73 14.68
C ARG A 393 4.66 5.79 15.57
N LEU A 394 5.93 6.11 15.75
CA LEU A 394 6.85 5.44 16.65
C LEU A 394 7.18 6.40 17.78
N ASP A 395 6.83 6.02 19.00
CA ASP A 395 7.15 6.74 20.22
C ASP A 395 8.22 5.95 20.97
N VAL A 396 9.42 6.52 21.18
CA VAL A 396 10.51 5.91 21.96
C VAL A 396 10.77 6.76 23.19
N TYR A 397 10.77 6.14 24.36
CA TYR A 397 10.89 6.82 25.64
C TYR A 397 11.53 5.90 26.70
N SER A 398 12.03 6.49 27.78
CA SER A 398 12.56 5.76 28.93
C SER A 398 11.48 5.57 29.98
N ALA A 399 11.37 4.38 30.55
CA ALA A 399 10.47 4.07 31.64
C ALA A 399 11.14 3.11 32.62
N GLY A 400 11.38 3.57 33.85
CA GLY A 400 11.99 2.75 34.90
C GLY A 400 13.43 2.32 34.60
N GLY A 401 14.19 3.13 33.85
CA GLY A 401 15.57 2.83 33.47
C GLY A 401 15.72 1.88 32.28
N GLU A 402 14.62 1.41 31.69
CA GLU A 402 14.59 0.67 30.43
C GLU A 402 14.01 1.54 29.31
N LEU A 403 14.43 1.31 28.07
CA LEU A 403 13.79 1.93 26.92
C LEU A 403 12.53 1.15 26.53
N ARG A 404 11.46 1.90 26.29
CA ARG A 404 10.20 1.41 25.74
C ARG A 404 9.94 2.09 24.41
N ALA A 405 9.31 1.37 23.50
CA ALA A 405 8.76 2.00 22.32
C ALA A 405 7.38 1.47 21.96
N GLU A 406 6.54 2.35 21.45
CA GLU A 406 5.23 2.00 20.89
C GLU A 406 5.21 2.41 19.44
N HIS A 407 4.98 1.45 18.54
CA HIS A 407 4.89 1.70 17.11
C HIS A 407 3.48 1.40 16.63
N ALA A 408 2.69 2.45 16.51
CA ALA A 408 1.30 2.39 16.09
C ALA A 408 1.17 2.58 14.59
N PHE A 409 0.57 1.59 13.94
CA PHE A 409 0.19 1.65 12.53
C PHE A 409 -1.31 1.84 12.39
N SER A 410 -1.66 2.63 11.40
CA SER A 410 -3.03 2.98 11.10
C SER A 410 -3.30 2.93 9.62
N LEU A 411 -4.51 2.50 9.29
CA LEU A 411 -5.00 2.41 7.95
C LEU A 411 -6.31 3.21 7.87
N TYR A 412 -6.32 4.24 7.04
CA TYR A 412 -7.44 5.17 6.85
C TYR A 412 -7.90 5.85 8.15
N GLY A 413 -6.93 6.22 9.00
CA GLY A 413 -7.18 6.84 10.31
C GLY A 413 -7.44 5.84 11.44
N PHE A 414 -7.77 4.58 11.13
CA PHE A 414 -8.03 3.55 12.13
C PHE A 414 -6.75 2.82 12.54
N PRO A 415 -6.42 2.76 13.85
CA PRO A 415 -5.31 1.94 14.30
C PRO A 415 -5.63 0.46 14.03
N PHE A 416 -4.66 -0.28 13.50
CA PHE A 416 -4.83 -1.71 13.25
C PHE A 416 -3.77 -2.60 13.90
N LEU A 417 -2.58 -2.06 14.15
CA LEU A 417 -1.46 -2.75 14.76
C LEU A 417 -0.73 -1.78 15.68
N VAL A 418 -0.42 -2.21 16.89
CA VAL A 418 0.56 -1.54 17.75
C VAL A 418 1.65 -2.56 18.07
N LEU A 419 2.91 -2.19 17.90
CA LEU A 419 4.04 -2.99 18.34
C LEU A 419 4.59 -2.38 19.63
N HIS A 420 4.55 -3.15 20.70
CA HIS A 420 5.12 -2.77 21.99
C HIS A 420 6.53 -3.33 22.10
N TYR A 421 7.51 -2.45 22.25
CA TYR A 421 8.91 -2.78 22.33
C TYR A 421 9.43 -2.62 23.75
N THR A 422 10.21 -3.60 24.20
CA THR A 422 11.13 -3.45 25.32
C THR A 422 12.54 -3.48 24.76
N ILE A 423 13.33 -2.45 25.05
CA ILE A 423 14.66 -2.25 24.47
C ILE A 423 15.66 -2.21 25.64
N ARG A 424 16.61 -3.14 25.63
CA ARG A 424 17.60 -3.32 26.70
C ARG A 424 19.01 -3.27 26.13
N ARG A 425 19.94 -2.64 26.84
CA ARG A 425 21.38 -2.76 26.52
C ARG A 425 21.81 -4.22 26.67
N LYS A 426 22.67 -4.69 25.78
CA LYS A 426 23.21 -6.06 25.76
C LYS A 426 24.27 -6.30 26.81
#